data_AF-A0A960RL13-F1
#
_entry.id   AF-A0A960RL13-F1
#
_cell.length_a   1.000
_cell.length_b   1.000
_cell.length_c   1.000
_cell.angle_alpha   90.00
_cell.angle_beta   90.00
_cell.angle_gamma   90.00
#
_symmetry.space_group_name_H-M   'P 1'
#
loop_
_entity.id
_entity.type
_entity.pdbx_description
1 polymer ?
#
loop_
_entity_poly.entity_id
_entity_poly.type
_entity_poly.pdbx_seq_one_letter_code
_entity_poly.pdbx_strand_id
1 'polypeptide(L)'
;MRALPGFRVALLALLSVAILRAETDGWLDLNRLDPAAAQTKFADRTDRQSRLGAALALLGVQPRTEARVHEARGILEALRAADPNDATGIAAAYQIARIDQLFAQPANPAAAIATYRALLASHPGNAIAERAAPKLALLLLYTDVAEAAWEERVTEITTLLPSLQSRAAQRDTRLVLADALLRLRGDHARALPLLEYCLERDLVVRPPGIANALLTAAECARVTGRKAEAAAYYQRYVREFPREPSVSEAARRAERLEKEAQ
;
A
#
# COMPACT_ATOMS: atom_id res chain seq x y z
N MET A 1 -35.02 31.31 58.58
CA MET A 1 -34.20 30.08 58.50
C MET A 1 -34.15 29.62 57.04
N ARG A 2 -32.94 29.33 56.56
CA ARG A 2 -32.54 28.72 55.27
C ARG A 2 -32.70 29.53 53.98
N ALA A 3 -31.55 30.03 53.51
CA ALA A 3 -31.09 29.89 52.13
C ALA A 3 -29.54 29.93 52.12
N LEU A 4 -28.89 28.97 51.47
CA LEU A 4 -27.50 29.08 51.00
C LEU A 4 -27.47 28.77 49.49
N PRO A 5 -26.62 29.45 48.70
CA PRO A 5 -26.68 29.45 47.24
C PRO A 5 -25.65 28.50 46.60
N GLY A 6 -25.92 28.17 45.33
CA GLY A 6 -24.87 28.04 44.32
C GLY A 6 -24.40 26.63 43.97
N PHE A 7 -24.88 26.11 42.83
CA PHE A 7 -24.06 25.30 41.94
C PHE A 7 -24.50 25.57 40.49
N ARG A 8 -23.72 26.38 39.78
CA ARG A 8 -23.81 26.58 38.33
C ARG A 8 -22.63 25.87 37.66
N VAL A 9 -22.96 25.06 36.66
CA VAL A 9 -22.25 24.83 35.39
C VAL A 9 -20.75 24.54 35.46
N ALA A 10 -20.40 23.26 35.26
CA ALA A 10 -19.07 22.88 34.76
C ALA A 10 -19.13 21.52 34.04
N LEU A 11 -19.63 21.50 32.80
CA LEU A 11 -19.46 20.34 31.92
C LEU A 11 -19.50 20.76 30.44
N LEU A 12 -18.55 21.60 29.99
CA LEU A 12 -18.46 22.01 28.58
C LEU A 12 -17.04 22.29 28.07
N ALA A 13 -15.98 21.85 28.77
CA ALA A 13 -14.60 22.12 28.38
C ALA A 13 -13.79 20.89 27.89
N LEU A 14 -14.33 19.68 28.00
CA LEU A 14 -13.60 18.45 27.61
C LEU A 14 -14.06 17.85 26.28
N LEU A 15 -15.27 18.19 25.80
CA LEU A 15 -15.75 17.80 24.47
C LEU A 15 -15.19 18.69 23.35
N SER A 16 -14.81 19.92 23.66
CA SER A 16 -14.28 20.88 22.68
C SER A 16 -12.85 20.56 22.23
N VAL A 17 -11.97 20.04 23.09
CA VAL A 17 -10.57 19.79 22.73
C VAL A 17 -10.38 18.63 21.75
N ALA A 18 -11.16 17.55 21.90
CA ALA A 18 -11.11 16.41 20.99
C ALA A 18 -11.72 16.71 19.61
N ILE A 19 -12.77 17.55 19.58
CA ILE A 19 -13.42 18.01 18.35
C ILE A 19 -12.56 19.06 17.64
N LEU A 20 -11.94 20.02 18.36
CA LEU A 20 -10.99 20.98 17.77
C LEU A 20 -9.73 20.30 17.19
N ARG A 21 -9.21 19.24 17.84
CA ARG A 21 -8.06 18.48 17.29
C ARG A 21 -8.39 17.80 15.97
N ALA A 22 -9.60 17.27 15.81
CA ALA A 22 -10.04 16.64 14.56
C ALA A 22 -10.24 17.66 13.42
N GLU A 23 -10.66 18.89 13.73
CA GLU A 23 -10.85 19.97 12.75
C GLU A 23 -9.53 20.63 12.31
N THR A 24 -8.49 20.60 13.15
CA THR A 24 -7.17 21.21 12.88
C THR A 24 -6.12 20.21 12.39
N ASP A 25 -6.46 18.94 12.24
CA ASP A 25 -5.52 17.91 11.82
C ASP A 25 -5.31 17.91 10.29
N GLY A 26 -4.22 18.51 9.82
CA GLY A 26 -3.83 18.48 8.41
C GLY A 26 -3.62 17.07 7.86
N TRP A 27 -3.37 16.07 8.71
CA TRP A 27 -3.25 14.67 8.27
C TRP A 27 -4.60 14.08 7.87
N LEU A 28 -5.68 14.50 8.51
CA LEU A 28 -7.04 14.10 8.13
C LEU A 28 -7.40 14.64 6.74
N ASP A 29 -7.00 15.87 6.43
CA ASP A 29 -7.23 16.47 5.11
C ASP A 29 -6.43 15.74 4.02
N LEU A 30 -5.16 15.41 4.29
CA LEU A 30 -4.36 14.57 3.37
C LEU A 30 -5.03 13.20 3.12
N ASN A 31 -5.57 12.57 4.16
CA ASN A 31 -6.29 11.29 4.03
C ASN A 31 -7.60 11.42 3.23
N ARG A 32 -8.23 12.60 3.26
CA ARG A 32 -9.43 12.93 2.48
C ARG A 32 -9.12 13.43 1.07
N LEU A 33 -7.85 13.43 0.68
CA LEU A 33 -7.37 13.94 -0.61
C LEU A 33 -7.61 15.45 -0.80
N ASP A 34 -7.56 16.23 0.29
CA ASP A 34 -7.60 17.70 0.27
C ASP A 34 -6.23 18.30 0.67
N PRO A 35 -5.25 18.30 -0.26
CA PRO A 35 -3.91 18.80 0.03
C PRO A 35 -3.85 20.32 0.19
N ALA A 36 -4.84 21.08 -0.30
CA ALA A 36 -4.87 22.53 -0.15
C ALA A 36 -5.28 22.94 1.27
N ALA A 37 -6.29 22.29 1.83
CA ALA A 37 -6.66 22.46 3.25
C ALA A 37 -5.51 22.02 4.16
N ALA A 38 -4.89 20.87 3.86
CA ALA A 38 -3.72 20.39 4.60
C ALA A 38 -2.56 21.40 4.58
N GLN A 39 -2.27 22.00 3.42
CA GLN A 39 -1.19 22.99 3.29
C GLN A 39 -1.41 24.19 4.22
N THR A 40 -2.65 24.67 4.33
CA THR A 40 -3.00 25.78 5.23
C THR A 40 -2.77 25.40 6.69
N LYS A 41 -3.12 24.17 7.08
CA LYS A 41 -2.96 23.68 8.45
C LYS A 41 -1.51 23.37 8.83
N PHE A 42 -0.65 23.08 7.85
CA PHE A 42 0.79 22.87 8.07
C PHE A 42 1.65 24.10 7.76
N ALA A 43 1.06 25.30 7.70
CA ALA A 43 1.77 26.53 7.30
C ALA A 43 2.83 26.96 8.32
N ASP A 44 2.63 26.67 9.60
CA ASP A 44 3.50 27.08 10.70
C ASP A 44 4.77 26.21 10.82
N ARG A 45 4.74 24.96 10.34
CA ARG A 45 5.88 24.02 10.25
C ARG A 45 6.67 23.92 11.56
N THR A 46 5.95 23.97 12.68
CA THR A 46 6.51 24.14 14.04
C THR A 46 7.27 22.93 14.54
N ASP A 47 7.00 21.74 13.99
CA ASP A 47 7.61 20.47 14.39
C ASP A 47 7.93 19.57 13.19
N ARG A 48 8.63 18.45 13.45
CA ARG A 48 9.06 17.52 12.40
C ARG A 48 7.88 16.89 11.65
N GLN A 49 6.78 16.58 12.33
CA GLN A 49 5.58 15.99 11.72
C GLN A 49 4.82 17.03 10.89
N SER A 50 4.61 18.25 11.38
CA SER A 50 3.98 19.31 10.58
C SER A 50 4.81 19.67 9.35
N ARG A 51 6.14 19.65 9.44
CA ARG A 51 7.04 19.77 8.26
C ARG A 51 6.87 18.63 7.26
N LEU A 52 6.76 17.39 7.73
CA LEU A 52 6.49 16.23 6.85
C LEU A 52 5.13 16.40 6.16
N GLY A 53 4.10 16.78 6.91
CA GLY A 53 2.77 17.07 6.38
C GLY A 53 2.77 18.18 5.33
N ALA A 54 3.50 19.28 5.57
CA ALA A 54 3.69 20.36 4.62
C ALA A 54 4.31 19.88 3.30
N ALA A 55 5.35 19.06 3.36
CA ALA A 55 5.98 18.49 2.16
C ALA A 55 5.01 17.60 1.37
N LEU A 56 4.21 16.78 2.05
CA LEU A 56 3.21 15.93 1.40
C LEU A 56 2.08 16.75 0.77
N ALA A 57 1.62 17.81 1.43
CA ALA A 57 0.64 18.74 0.90
C ALA A 57 1.15 19.40 -0.40
N LEU A 58 2.41 19.87 -0.42
CA LEU A 58 3.05 20.42 -1.62
C LEU A 58 3.04 19.45 -2.81
N LEU A 59 3.25 18.14 -2.56
CA LEU A 59 3.19 17.12 -3.61
C LEU A 59 1.75 16.83 -4.08
N GLY A 60 0.74 17.08 -3.25
CA GLY A 60 -0.66 16.83 -3.54
C GLY A 60 -1.38 17.97 -4.28
N VAL A 61 -1.03 19.23 -4.02
CA VAL A 61 -1.71 20.41 -4.58
C VAL A 61 -1.56 20.50 -6.10
N GLN A 62 -2.64 20.87 -6.78
CA GLN A 62 -2.66 21.17 -8.22
C GLN A 62 -2.63 22.68 -8.50
N PRO A 63 -1.95 23.14 -9.57
CA PRO A 63 -1.11 22.34 -10.46
C PRO A 63 0.19 21.90 -9.76
N ARG A 64 0.62 20.66 -9.98
CA ARG A 64 1.93 20.20 -9.50
C ARG A 64 3.03 20.82 -10.36
N THR A 65 3.85 21.70 -9.79
CA THR A 65 4.96 22.37 -10.47
C THR A 65 6.32 21.84 -10.01
N GLU A 66 7.35 21.97 -10.85
CA GLU A 66 8.73 21.59 -10.49
C GLU A 66 9.22 22.29 -9.23
N ALA A 67 8.89 23.58 -9.07
CA ALA A 67 9.23 24.36 -7.87
C ALA A 67 8.63 23.74 -6.59
N ARG A 68 7.37 23.30 -6.62
CA ARG A 68 6.72 22.63 -5.47
C ARG A 68 7.35 21.28 -5.17
N VAL A 69 7.71 20.51 -6.21
CA VAL A 69 8.40 19.22 -6.05
C VAL A 69 9.79 19.42 -5.45
N HIS A 70 10.53 20.45 -5.90
CA HIS A 70 11.83 20.80 -5.37
C HIS A 70 11.75 21.27 -3.91
N GLU A 71 10.78 22.14 -3.58
CA GLU A 71 10.55 22.57 -2.19
C GLU A 71 10.22 21.39 -1.28
N ALA A 72 9.29 20.51 -1.70
CA ALA A 72 8.94 19.33 -0.93
C ALA A 72 10.16 18.42 -0.69
N ARG A 73 10.99 18.20 -1.73
CA ARG A 73 12.22 17.42 -1.60
C ARG A 73 13.17 18.04 -0.56
N GLY A 74 13.43 19.34 -0.63
CA GLY A 74 14.32 20.01 0.31
C GLY A 74 13.86 19.88 1.77
N ILE A 75 12.54 19.95 2.02
CA ILE A 75 11.97 19.72 3.35
C ILE A 75 12.23 18.28 3.82
N LEU A 76 11.99 17.30 2.96
CA LEU A 76 12.16 15.87 3.28
C LEU A 76 13.63 15.52 3.52
N GLU A 77 14.55 16.06 2.71
CA GLU A 77 15.99 15.86 2.88
C GLU A 77 16.47 16.41 4.22
N ALA A 78 16.01 17.61 4.60
CA ALA A 78 16.32 18.20 5.90
C ALA A 78 15.75 17.37 7.07
N LEU A 79 14.54 16.81 6.93
CA LEU A 79 13.95 15.93 7.95
C LEU A 79 14.76 14.65 8.14
N ARG A 80 15.13 14.00 7.03
CA ARG A 80 15.97 12.79 7.02
C ARG A 80 17.36 13.06 7.60
N ALA A 81 17.97 14.19 7.27
CA ALA A 81 19.31 14.53 7.75
C ALA A 81 19.34 14.80 9.27
N ALA A 82 18.29 15.39 9.82
CA ALA A 82 18.21 15.71 11.24
C ALA A 82 18.05 14.48 12.14
N ASP A 83 17.30 13.47 11.69
CA ASP A 83 17.29 12.14 12.31
C ASP A 83 16.81 11.13 11.26
N PRO A 84 17.66 10.23 10.75
CA PRO A 84 17.28 9.25 9.74
C PRO A 84 16.57 8.02 10.32
N ASN A 85 16.65 7.81 11.64
CA ASN A 85 16.20 6.58 12.30
C ASN A 85 14.84 6.73 13.01
N ASP A 86 14.38 7.97 13.25
CA ASP A 86 13.03 8.22 13.75
C ASP A 86 11.95 7.99 12.66
N ALA A 87 10.69 7.89 13.09
CA ALA A 87 9.57 7.62 12.18
C ALA A 87 9.44 8.68 11.07
N THR A 88 9.76 9.95 11.37
CA THR A 88 9.69 11.04 10.39
C THR A 88 10.83 10.97 9.37
N GLY A 89 12.04 10.61 9.78
CA GLY A 89 13.20 10.42 8.90
C GLY A 89 13.00 9.26 7.93
N ILE A 90 12.50 8.13 8.44
CA ILE A 90 12.15 6.96 7.62
C ILE A 90 11.04 7.32 6.63
N ALA A 91 9.99 8.00 7.09
CA ALA A 91 8.92 8.47 6.21
C ALA A 91 9.43 9.46 5.15
N ALA A 92 10.33 10.36 5.52
CA ALA A 92 10.92 11.32 4.60
C ALA A 92 11.76 10.62 3.52
N ALA A 93 12.60 9.66 3.90
CA ALA A 93 13.35 8.83 2.96
C ALA A 93 12.44 8.06 1.99
N TYR A 94 11.35 7.46 2.49
CA TYR A 94 10.35 6.81 1.65
C TYR A 94 9.74 7.79 0.64
N GLN A 95 9.42 9.02 1.06
CA GLN A 95 8.80 10.01 0.18
C GLN A 95 9.77 10.63 -0.82
N ILE A 96 11.05 10.76 -0.49
CA ILE A 96 12.11 11.13 -1.45
C ILE A 96 12.13 10.12 -2.60
N ALA A 97 12.13 8.82 -2.29
CA ALA A 97 12.06 7.78 -3.32
C ALA A 97 10.77 7.85 -4.17
N ARG A 98 9.64 8.26 -3.57
CA ARG A 98 8.39 8.49 -4.31
C ARG A 98 8.49 9.69 -5.26
N ILE A 99 9.23 10.73 -4.89
CA ILE A 99 9.53 11.85 -5.80
C ILE A 99 10.36 11.36 -6.98
N ASP A 100 11.44 10.63 -6.73
CA ASP A 100 12.28 10.06 -7.80
C ASP A 100 11.46 9.13 -8.72
N GLN A 101 10.52 8.37 -8.15
CA GLN A 101 9.67 7.45 -8.90
C GLN A 101 8.61 8.15 -9.78
N LEU A 102 7.91 9.17 -9.25
CA LEU A 102 6.65 9.65 -9.86
C LEU A 102 6.57 11.16 -10.11
N PHE A 103 7.36 11.97 -9.41
CA PHE A 103 7.17 13.42 -9.41
C PHE A 103 8.32 14.18 -10.06
N ALA A 104 9.51 13.56 -10.16
CA ALA A 104 10.64 14.12 -10.89
C ALA A 104 10.38 14.09 -12.41
N GLN A 105 10.91 15.11 -13.11
CA GLN A 105 10.87 15.22 -14.56
C GLN A 105 12.30 15.44 -15.09
N PRO A 106 12.91 14.46 -15.79
CA PRO A 106 12.42 13.09 -15.98
C PRO A 106 12.40 12.29 -14.66
N ALA A 107 11.60 11.21 -14.62
CA ALA A 107 11.61 10.28 -13.50
C ALA A 107 12.98 9.60 -13.36
N ASN A 108 13.37 9.24 -12.13
CA ASN A 108 14.62 8.57 -11.79
C ASN A 108 14.36 7.24 -11.06
N PRO A 109 13.94 6.18 -11.78
CA PRO A 109 13.64 4.88 -11.16
C PRO A 109 14.86 4.25 -10.48
N ALA A 110 16.08 4.51 -10.97
CA ALA A 110 17.31 3.98 -10.38
C ALA A 110 17.55 4.53 -8.96
N ALA A 111 17.38 5.85 -8.76
CA ALA A 111 17.49 6.46 -7.44
C ALA A 111 16.40 5.99 -6.48
N ALA A 112 15.17 5.81 -6.98
CA ALA A 112 14.07 5.25 -6.19
C ALA A 112 14.36 3.82 -5.74
N ILE A 113 14.83 2.94 -6.65
CA ILE A 113 15.23 1.56 -6.34
C ILE A 113 16.31 1.53 -5.25
N ALA A 114 17.37 2.32 -5.42
CA ALA A 114 18.47 2.39 -4.45
C ALA A 114 17.98 2.79 -3.06
N THR A 115 17.10 3.80 -2.99
CA THR A 115 16.53 4.27 -1.72
C THR A 115 15.60 3.25 -1.08
N TYR A 116 14.75 2.57 -1.86
CA TYR A 116 13.86 1.53 -1.34
C TYR A 116 14.64 0.32 -0.79
N ARG A 117 15.69 -0.12 -1.48
CA ARG A 117 16.59 -1.17 -0.98
C ARG A 117 17.26 -0.77 0.33
N ALA A 118 17.79 0.45 0.40
CA ALA A 118 18.42 0.98 1.61
C ALA A 118 17.42 1.04 2.79
N LEU A 119 16.18 1.48 2.57
CA LEU A 119 15.15 1.50 3.61
C LEU A 119 14.85 0.12 4.18
N LEU A 120 14.68 -0.87 3.31
CA LEU A 120 14.37 -2.25 3.70
C LEU A 120 15.54 -2.91 4.44
N ALA A 121 16.77 -2.61 4.04
CA ALA A 121 17.98 -3.13 4.68
C ALA A 121 18.26 -2.48 6.05
N SER A 122 18.09 -1.16 6.16
CA SER A 122 18.44 -0.42 7.38
C SER A 122 17.36 -0.48 8.47
N HIS A 123 16.11 -0.78 8.11
CA HIS A 123 14.98 -0.77 9.05
C HIS A 123 14.09 -2.03 8.91
N PRO A 124 14.64 -3.25 9.11
CA PRO A 124 13.86 -4.48 9.04
C PRO A 124 12.71 -4.46 10.07
N GLY A 125 11.52 -4.88 9.66
CA GLY A 125 10.34 -4.90 10.53
C GLY A 125 9.65 -3.54 10.72
N ASN A 126 10.24 -2.43 10.26
CA ASN A 126 9.62 -1.12 10.39
C ASN A 126 8.48 -0.96 9.36
N ALA A 127 7.25 -0.80 9.85
CA ALA A 127 6.06 -0.73 9.00
C ALA A 127 6.04 0.44 8.00
N ILE A 128 6.78 1.53 8.24
CA ILE A 128 6.92 2.64 7.29
C ILE A 128 7.93 2.26 6.21
N ALA A 129 9.10 1.73 6.60
CA ALA A 129 10.13 1.30 5.66
C ALA A 129 9.62 0.19 4.74
N GLU A 130 8.86 -0.78 5.27
CA GLU A 130 8.32 -1.90 4.49
C GLU A 130 7.28 -1.48 3.45
N ARG A 131 6.75 -0.25 3.49
CA ARG A 131 5.95 0.30 2.37
C ARG A 131 6.77 0.43 1.08
N ALA A 132 8.10 0.41 1.18
CA ALA A 132 9.01 0.39 0.04
C ALA A 132 8.93 -0.92 -0.75
N ALA A 133 8.68 -2.07 -0.10
CA ALA A 133 8.72 -3.39 -0.75
C ALA A 133 7.81 -3.52 -1.99
N PRO A 134 6.51 -3.20 -1.94
CA PRO A 134 5.66 -3.27 -3.14
C PRO A 134 6.05 -2.23 -4.20
N LYS A 135 6.69 -1.12 -3.84
CA LYS A 135 7.15 -0.10 -4.80
C LYS A 135 8.44 -0.52 -5.49
N LEU A 136 9.34 -1.17 -4.75
CA LEU A 136 10.54 -1.82 -5.29
C LEU A 136 10.12 -2.92 -6.27
N ALA A 137 9.19 -3.80 -5.90
CA ALA A 137 8.67 -4.83 -6.79
C ALA A 137 8.09 -4.24 -8.09
N LEU A 138 7.28 -3.18 -7.99
CA LEU A 138 6.74 -2.50 -9.17
C LEU A 138 7.86 -1.97 -10.08
N LEU A 139 8.86 -1.29 -9.51
CA LEU A 139 9.95 -0.71 -10.30
C LEU A 139 10.82 -1.78 -10.95
N LEU A 140 11.14 -2.86 -10.23
CA LEU A 140 11.96 -3.94 -10.75
C LEU A 140 11.24 -4.73 -11.85
N LEU A 141 9.94 -4.96 -11.72
CA LEU A 141 9.20 -5.86 -12.63
C LEU A 141 8.54 -5.13 -13.81
N TYR A 142 8.21 -3.84 -13.68
CA TYR A 142 7.45 -3.12 -14.72
C TYR A 142 8.22 -1.98 -15.41
N THR A 143 9.39 -1.58 -14.91
CA THR A 143 10.27 -0.68 -15.69
C THR A 143 11.03 -1.53 -16.70
N ASP A 144 11.19 -1.06 -17.94
CA ASP A 144 11.80 -1.81 -19.05
C ASP A 144 12.93 -2.75 -18.59
N VAL A 145 12.63 -4.05 -18.62
CA VAL A 145 13.49 -5.11 -18.08
C VAL A 145 14.03 -5.86 -19.28
N ALA A 146 15.35 -5.89 -19.44
CA ALA A 146 15.96 -6.86 -20.34
C ALA A 146 15.54 -8.26 -19.90
N GLU A 147 15.10 -9.11 -20.83
CA GLU A 147 14.62 -10.47 -20.52
C GLU A 147 15.60 -11.24 -19.63
N ALA A 148 16.90 -11.10 -19.88
CA ALA A 148 17.98 -11.72 -19.11
C ALA A 148 18.01 -11.32 -17.61
N ALA A 149 17.50 -10.13 -17.25
CA ALA A 149 17.47 -9.63 -15.88
C ALA A 149 16.16 -9.95 -15.15
N TRP A 150 15.15 -10.50 -15.83
CA TRP A 150 13.83 -10.76 -15.25
C TRP A 150 13.91 -11.72 -14.05
N GLU A 151 14.56 -12.88 -14.21
CA GLU A 151 14.61 -13.90 -13.16
C GLU A 151 15.42 -13.46 -11.93
N GLU A 152 16.46 -12.64 -12.14
CA GLU A 152 17.21 -12.03 -11.02
C GLU A 152 16.30 -11.13 -10.19
N ARG A 153 15.52 -10.27 -10.86
CA ARG A 153 14.60 -9.33 -10.19
C ARG A 153 13.43 -10.04 -9.50
N VAL A 154 12.89 -11.10 -10.10
CA VAL A 154 11.88 -11.93 -9.45
C VAL A 154 12.46 -12.64 -8.22
N THR A 155 13.67 -13.17 -8.33
CA THR A 155 14.39 -13.80 -7.21
C THR A 155 14.62 -12.81 -6.08
N GLU A 156 15.02 -11.58 -6.39
CA GLU A 156 15.19 -10.52 -5.39
C GLU A 156 13.91 -10.27 -4.58
N ILE A 157 12.78 -10.07 -5.26
CA ILE A 157 11.50 -9.81 -4.58
C ILE A 157 11.02 -11.04 -3.82
N THR A 158 11.19 -12.24 -4.39
CA THR A 158 10.79 -13.48 -3.74
C THR A 158 11.58 -13.72 -2.44
N THR A 159 12.88 -13.43 -2.46
CA THR A 159 13.76 -13.58 -1.29
C THR A 159 13.48 -12.52 -0.21
N LEU A 160 12.97 -11.35 -0.60
CA LEU A 160 12.53 -10.30 0.34
C LEU A 160 11.26 -10.68 1.11
N LEU A 161 10.34 -11.46 0.53
CA LEU A 161 9.02 -11.73 1.13
C LEU A 161 9.07 -12.30 2.57
N PRO A 162 9.92 -13.28 2.92
CA PRO A 162 9.96 -13.82 4.27
C PRO A 162 10.41 -12.81 5.35
N SER A 163 11.15 -11.75 4.98
CA SER A 163 11.65 -10.78 5.96
C SER A 163 10.65 -9.67 6.30
N LEU A 164 9.56 -9.51 5.52
CA LEU A 164 8.56 -8.48 5.76
C LEU A 164 7.67 -8.85 6.97
N GLN A 165 7.55 -7.96 7.94
CA GLN A 165 6.73 -8.21 9.15
C GLN A 165 5.32 -7.62 9.04
N SER A 166 5.17 -6.53 8.29
CA SER A 166 3.89 -5.86 8.07
C SER A 166 2.97 -6.70 7.19
N ARG A 167 1.76 -6.97 7.68
CA ARG A 167 0.68 -7.62 6.90
C ARG A 167 0.41 -6.91 5.58
N ALA A 168 0.46 -5.57 5.58
CA ALA A 168 0.24 -4.78 4.36
C ALA A 168 1.38 -4.95 3.35
N ALA A 169 2.63 -4.95 3.81
CA ALA A 169 3.79 -5.17 2.93
C ALA A 169 3.80 -6.60 2.37
N GLN A 170 3.50 -7.60 3.21
CA GLN A 170 3.37 -8.99 2.80
C GLN A 170 2.28 -9.18 1.73
N ARG A 171 1.12 -8.52 1.91
CA ARG A 171 0.02 -8.53 0.94
C ARG A 171 0.42 -7.86 -0.36
N ASP A 172 0.78 -6.58 -0.30
CA ASP A 172 0.92 -5.74 -1.48
C ASP A 172 2.09 -6.21 -2.34
N THR A 173 3.19 -6.68 -1.73
CA THR A 173 4.35 -7.19 -2.48
C THR A 173 4.01 -8.50 -3.21
N ARG A 174 3.29 -9.43 -2.56
CA ARG A 174 2.84 -10.67 -3.22
C ARG A 174 1.86 -10.41 -4.34
N LEU A 175 0.91 -9.51 -4.15
CA LEU A 175 -0.06 -9.17 -5.18
C LEU A 175 0.61 -8.52 -6.40
N VAL A 176 1.60 -7.64 -6.19
CA VAL A 176 2.40 -7.07 -7.30
C VAL A 176 3.20 -8.16 -8.02
N LEU A 177 3.86 -9.05 -7.27
CA LEU A 177 4.64 -10.13 -7.87
C LEU A 177 3.75 -11.11 -8.65
N ALA A 178 2.62 -11.53 -8.10
CA ALA A 178 1.67 -12.41 -8.76
C ALA A 178 1.11 -11.76 -10.04
N ASP A 179 0.72 -10.49 -9.97
CA ASP A 179 0.24 -9.74 -11.13
C ASP A 179 1.30 -9.67 -12.24
N ALA A 180 2.56 -9.41 -11.89
CA ALA A 180 3.66 -9.36 -12.85
C ALA A 180 3.93 -10.73 -13.50
N LEU A 181 3.96 -11.81 -12.72
CA LEU A 181 4.11 -13.18 -13.22
C LEU A 181 3.00 -13.56 -14.20
N LEU A 182 1.76 -13.17 -13.90
CA LEU A 182 0.62 -13.47 -14.77
C LEU A 182 0.63 -12.62 -16.04
N ARG A 183 0.77 -11.30 -15.91
CA ARG A 183 0.64 -10.38 -17.06
C ARG A 183 1.84 -10.43 -18.01
N LEU A 184 3.05 -10.55 -17.46
CA LEU A 184 4.27 -10.43 -18.25
C LEU A 184 4.84 -11.78 -18.70
N ARG A 185 4.45 -12.88 -18.04
CA ARG A 185 4.98 -14.23 -18.33
C ARG A 185 3.93 -15.33 -18.45
N GLY A 186 2.67 -15.08 -18.06
CA GLY A 186 1.66 -16.15 -18.00
C GLY A 186 2.04 -17.27 -17.02
N ASP A 187 2.88 -16.98 -16.02
CA ASP A 187 3.39 -17.98 -15.08
C ASP A 187 2.41 -18.22 -13.93
N HIS A 188 1.38 -19.00 -14.24
CA HIS A 188 0.33 -19.37 -13.29
C HIS A 188 0.87 -20.22 -12.12
N ALA A 189 1.91 -21.01 -12.38
CA ALA A 189 2.50 -21.91 -11.38
C ALA A 189 3.18 -21.13 -10.25
N ARG A 190 3.95 -20.08 -10.56
CA ARG A 190 4.58 -19.24 -9.54
C ARG A 190 3.62 -18.22 -8.94
N ALA A 191 2.61 -17.77 -9.69
CA ALA A 191 1.64 -16.80 -9.18
C ALA A 191 0.70 -17.39 -8.13
N LEU A 192 0.25 -18.63 -8.31
CA LEU A 192 -0.70 -19.31 -7.43
C LEU A 192 -0.31 -19.27 -5.94
N PRO A 193 0.87 -19.76 -5.50
CA PRO A 193 1.23 -19.79 -4.08
C PRO A 193 1.28 -18.39 -3.43
N LEU A 194 1.50 -17.33 -4.21
CA LEU A 194 1.47 -15.95 -3.72
C LEU A 194 0.04 -15.50 -3.38
N LEU A 195 -0.93 -15.90 -4.22
CA LEU A 195 -2.36 -15.64 -4.02
C LEU A 195 -2.91 -16.49 -2.87
N GLU A 196 -2.55 -17.77 -2.82
CA GLU A 196 -2.91 -18.71 -1.74
C GLU A 196 -2.48 -18.15 -0.39
N TYR A 197 -1.21 -17.72 -0.26
CA TYR A 197 -0.71 -17.10 0.96
C TYR A 197 -1.56 -15.91 1.42
N CYS A 198 -2.01 -15.07 0.49
CA CYS A 198 -2.84 -13.91 0.81
C CYS A 198 -4.26 -14.27 1.23
N LEU A 199 -4.86 -15.27 0.57
CA LEU A 199 -6.22 -15.76 0.82
C LEU A 199 -6.33 -16.57 2.12
N GLU A 200 -5.34 -17.39 2.45
CA GLU A 200 -5.33 -18.23 3.65
C GLU A 200 -5.11 -17.44 4.94
N ARG A 201 -4.47 -16.26 4.83
CA ARG A 201 -4.12 -15.41 5.98
C ARG A 201 -5.02 -14.18 6.10
N ASP A 202 -6.10 -14.13 5.31
CA ASP A 202 -7.04 -13.01 5.23
C ASP A 202 -6.31 -11.67 5.10
N LEU A 203 -5.29 -11.62 4.24
CA LEU A 203 -4.54 -10.39 4.00
C LEU A 203 -5.34 -9.43 3.11
N VAL A 204 -6.12 -9.98 2.19
CA VAL A 204 -7.01 -9.20 1.33
C VAL A 204 -8.33 -8.99 2.06
N VAL A 205 -8.63 -7.72 2.39
CA VAL A 205 -9.77 -7.39 3.28
C VAL A 205 -10.95 -6.76 2.56
N ARG A 206 -10.75 -6.16 1.38
CA ARG A 206 -11.82 -5.48 0.67
C ARG A 206 -12.55 -6.45 -0.26
N PRO A 207 -13.90 -6.48 -0.28
CA PRO A 207 -14.67 -7.45 -1.06
C PRO A 207 -14.25 -7.54 -2.54
N PRO A 208 -14.04 -6.43 -3.28
CA PRO A 208 -13.58 -6.51 -4.67
C PRO A 208 -12.19 -7.16 -4.83
N GLY A 209 -11.31 -6.97 -3.85
CA GLY A 209 -9.98 -7.58 -3.85
C GLY A 209 -10.04 -9.08 -3.59
N ILE A 210 -10.90 -9.51 -2.66
CA ILE A 210 -11.11 -10.93 -2.34
C ILE A 210 -11.71 -11.64 -3.55
N ALA A 211 -12.76 -11.07 -4.14
CA ALA A 211 -13.40 -11.54 -5.37
C ALA A 211 -12.37 -11.77 -6.48
N ASN A 212 -11.53 -10.76 -6.76
CA ASN A 212 -10.49 -10.86 -7.77
C ASN A 212 -9.47 -11.96 -7.42
N ALA A 213 -8.94 -11.97 -6.19
CA ALA A 213 -7.94 -12.94 -5.77
C ALA A 213 -8.45 -14.40 -5.86
N LEU A 214 -9.71 -14.65 -5.49
CA LEU A 214 -10.33 -15.98 -5.63
C LEU A 214 -10.44 -16.42 -7.09
N LEU A 215 -10.94 -15.54 -7.97
CA LEU A 215 -11.06 -15.86 -9.39
C LEU A 215 -9.69 -16.08 -10.04
N THR A 216 -8.69 -15.25 -9.70
CA THR A 216 -7.33 -15.41 -10.20
C THR A 216 -6.69 -16.69 -9.68
N ALA A 217 -6.82 -17.02 -8.40
CA ALA A 217 -6.31 -18.27 -7.83
C ALA A 217 -6.98 -19.50 -8.46
N ALA A 218 -8.30 -19.45 -8.66
CA ALA A 218 -9.05 -20.52 -9.34
C ALA A 218 -8.52 -20.76 -10.76
N GLU A 219 -8.30 -19.69 -11.52
CA GLU A 219 -7.77 -19.79 -12.88
C GLU A 219 -6.33 -20.31 -12.90
N CYS A 220 -5.47 -19.84 -11.98
CA CYS A 220 -4.10 -20.35 -11.87
C CYS A 220 -4.10 -21.84 -11.56
N ALA A 221 -4.87 -22.28 -10.55
CA ALA A 221 -4.99 -23.68 -10.18
C ALA A 221 -5.52 -24.53 -11.35
N ARG A 222 -6.48 -24.01 -12.12
CA ARG A 222 -7.03 -24.69 -13.30
C ARG A 222 -5.97 -24.89 -14.38
N VAL A 223 -5.23 -23.83 -14.72
CA VAL A 223 -4.17 -23.87 -15.75
C VAL A 223 -3.04 -24.79 -15.34
N THR A 224 -2.71 -24.87 -14.04
CA THR A 224 -1.66 -25.76 -13.51
C THR A 224 -2.15 -27.19 -13.24
N GLY A 225 -3.38 -27.54 -13.63
CA GLY A 225 -3.93 -28.89 -13.45
C GLY A 225 -4.38 -29.25 -12.03
N ARG A 226 -4.38 -28.29 -11.09
CA ARG A 226 -4.86 -28.46 -9.69
C ARG A 226 -6.39 -28.33 -9.66
N LYS A 227 -7.09 -29.25 -10.33
CA LYS A 227 -8.54 -29.16 -10.62
C LYS A 227 -9.42 -29.03 -9.37
N ALA A 228 -9.16 -29.85 -8.34
CA ALA A 228 -9.93 -29.83 -7.09
C ALA A 228 -9.82 -28.47 -6.38
N GLU A 229 -8.64 -27.88 -6.38
CA GLU A 229 -8.38 -26.58 -5.74
C GLU A 229 -8.99 -25.43 -6.53
N ALA A 230 -8.90 -25.51 -7.86
CA ALA A 230 -9.59 -24.57 -8.74
C ALA A 230 -11.12 -24.57 -8.50
N ALA A 231 -11.73 -25.75 -8.37
CA ALA A 231 -13.15 -25.89 -8.03
C ALA A 231 -13.47 -25.25 -6.67
N ALA A 232 -12.64 -25.52 -5.65
CA ALA A 232 -12.83 -24.95 -4.32
C ALA A 232 -12.78 -23.41 -4.31
N TYR A 233 -11.87 -22.79 -5.06
CA TYR A 233 -11.81 -21.33 -5.19
C TYR A 233 -13.04 -20.75 -5.90
N TYR A 234 -13.48 -21.37 -7.00
CA TYR A 234 -14.70 -20.94 -7.68
C TYR A 234 -15.94 -21.07 -6.78
N GLN A 235 -16.06 -22.16 -6.01
CA GLN A 235 -17.17 -22.33 -5.07
C GLN A 235 -17.15 -21.30 -3.95
N ARG A 236 -15.96 -21.03 -3.38
CA ARG A 236 -15.79 -19.96 -2.39
C ARG A 236 -16.23 -18.62 -2.96
N TYR A 237 -15.84 -18.30 -4.20
CA TYR A 237 -16.28 -17.10 -4.89
C TYR A 237 -17.80 -17.02 -5.05
N VAL A 238 -18.44 -18.08 -5.54
CA VAL A 238 -19.91 -18.14 -5.73
C VAL A 238 -20.65 -17.93 -4.40
N ARG A 239 -20.15 -18.53 -3.32
CA ARG A 239 -20.75 -18.41 -1.98
C ARG A 239 -20.62 -17.00 -1.40
N GLU A 240 -19.46 -16.38 -1.53
CA GLU A 240 -19.16 -15.07 -0.93
C GLU A 240 -19.68 -13.89 -1.76
N PHE A 241 -19.83 -14.07 -3.08
CA PHE A 241 -20.17 -12.99 -4.02
C PHE A 241 -21.37 -13.32 -4.93
N PRO A 242 -22.52 -13.79 -4.41
CA PRO A 242 -23.61 -14.37 -5.21
C PRO A 242 -24.28 -13.41 -6.19
N ARG A 243 -24.01 -12.10 -6.09
CA ARG A 243 -24.60 -11.05 -6.95
C ARG A 243 -23.65 -10.54 -8.04
N GLU A 244 -22.43 -11.04 -8.09
CA GLU A 244 -21.47 -10.61 -9.11
C GLU A 244 -21.81 -11.20 -10.49
N PRO A 245 -21.57 -10.46 -11.60
CA PRO A 245 -21.95 -10.92 -12.94
C PRO A 245 -21.31 -12.26 -13.36
N SER A 246 -20.12 -12.57 -12.84
CA SER A 246 -19.36 -13.78 -13.20
C SER A 246 -19.73 -15.03 -12.41
N VAL A 247 -20.68 -14.96 -11.47
CA VAL A 247 -21.08 -16.09 -10.61
C VAL A 247 -21.56 -17.29 -11.41
N SER A 248 -22.42 -17.08 -12.40
CA SER A 248 -22.97 -18.17 -13.23
C SER A 248 -21.87 -18.91 -13.98
N GLU A 249 -20.83 -18.19 -14.43
CA GLU A 249 -19.69 -18.80 -15.10
C GLU A 249 -18.77 -19.54 -14.11
N ALA A 250 -18.50 -18.93 -12.96
CA ALA A 250 -17.71 -19.57 -11.90
C ALA A 250 -18.36 -20.87 -11.41
N ALA A 251 -19.69 -20.89 -11.22
CA ALA A 251 -20.43 -22.08 -10.82
C ALA A 251 -20.31 -23.22 -11.85
N ARG A 252 -20.53 -22.92 -13.14
CA ARG A 252 -20.35 -23.90 -14.23
C ARG A 252 -18.94 -24.46 -14.30
N ARG A 253 -17.92 -23.62 -14.06
CA ARG A 253 -16.52 -24.07 -14.04
C ARG A 253 -16.23 -24.97 -12.85
N ALA A 254 -16.73 -24.64 -11.66
CA ALA A 254 -16.60 -25.48 -10.47
C ALA A 254 -17.17 -26.88 -10.73
N GLU A 255 -18.44 -26.97 -11.15
CA GLU A 255 -19.11 -28.26 -11.40
C GLU A 255 -18.38 -29.13 -12.42
N ARG A 256 -17.83 -28.51 -13.47
CA ARG A 256 -17.06 -29.21 -14.50
C ARG A 256 -15.77 -29.79 -13.91
N LEU A 257 -15.02 -28.97 -13.18
CA LEU A 257 -13.72 -29.37 -12.61
C LEU A 257 -13.87 -30.45 -11.54
N GLU A 258 -14.97 -30.47 -10.77
CA GLU A 258 -15.27 -31.54 -9.82
C GLU A 258 -15.52 -32.87 -10.51
N LYS A 259 -16.30 -32.88 -11.60
CA LYS A 259 -16.55 -34.10 -12.38
C LYS A 259 -15.27 -34.64 -13.03
N GLU A 260 -14.37 -33.75 -13.41
CA GLU A 260 -13.08 -34.12 -14.01
C GLU A 260 -12.00 -34.54 -13.00
N ALA A 261 -12.24 -34.35 -11.70
CA ALA A 261 -11.32 -34.72 -10.63
C ALA A 261 -11.70 -36.05 -9.95
N GLN A 262 -12.87 -36.63 -10.29
CA GLN A 262 -13.34 -37.96 -9.90
C GLN A 262 -12.86 -39.02 -10.89
#